data_AF-A0A371JLG1-F1
#
_entry.id   AF-A0A371JLG1-F1
#
_cell.length_a   1.000
_cell.length_b   1.000
_cell.length_c   1.000
_cell.angle_alpha   90.00
_cell.angle_beta   90.00
_cell.angle_gamma   90.00
#
_symmetry.space_group_name_H-M   'P 1'
#
loop_
_entity.id
_entity.type
_entity.pdbx_description
1 polymer ?
#
loop_
_entity_poly.entity_id
_entity_poly.type
_entity_poly.pdbx_seq_one_letter_code
_entity_poly.pdbx_strand_id
1 'polypeptide(L)'
;MGAILGDKLTAYGPNSTGVPLTKPMEAMKQIYDIAGIFDRLESLKGVKENFMKVAQTELVYRGFKTEEYEVIYNDIVDTSHNFCVYGRLNKKTFAIMRSGVSRLNNFIYGDRFREPQAQIAVAKASYIVSKLEKDEESLELFNPEVDMKDWIISDHNYSALNKLKKHNLEAFYYWYKTLEA
;
A
#
# COMPACT_ATOMS: atom_id res chain seq x y z
N MET A 1 5.54 -11.48 12.86
CA MET A 1 5.21 -10.29 12.04
C MET A 1 4.49 -10.66 10.75
N GLY A 2 4.88 -11.71 10.04
CA GLY A 2 4.24 -12.07 8.76
C GLY A 2 2.73 -12.33 8.84
N ALA A 3 2.26 -13.01 9.88
CA ALA A 3 0.83 -13.22 10.10
C ALA A 3 0.02 -11.93 10.38
N ILE A 4 0.67 -10.93 11.00
CA ILE A 4 0.00 -9.63 11.24
C ILE A 4 -0.06 -8.85 9.92
N LEU A 5 1.00 -8.89 9.10
CA LEU A 5 1.01 -8.19 7.82
C LEU A 5 -0.07 -8.70 6.86
N GLY A 6 -0.24 -10.02 6.73
CA GLY A 6 -1.27 -10.59 5.86
C GLY A 6 -2.67 -10.11 6.21
N ASP A 7 -3.00 -10.09 7.51
CA ASP A 7 -4.27 -9.56 8.03
C ASP A 7 -4.45 -8.05 7.75
N LYS A 8 -3.37 -7.28 7.90
CA LYS A 8 -3.39 -5.84 7.62
C LYS A 8 -3.60 -5.52 6.14
N LEU A 9 -3.00 -6.30 5.25
CA LEU A 9 -3.19 -6.16 3.80
C LEU A 9 -4.65 -6.43 3.41
N THR A 10 -5.25 -7.52 3.91
CA THR A 10 -6.69 -7.80 3.66
C THR A 10 -7.59 -6.70 4.23
N ALA A 11 -7.16 -6.03 5.29
CA ALA A 11 -7.88 -4.91 5.90
C ALA A 11 -7.68 -3.55 5.18
N TYR A 12 -6.74 -3.42 4.23
CA TYR A 12 -6.52 -2.17 3.50
C TYR A 12 -7.55 -2.00 2.37
N GLY A 13 -7.56 -2.87 1.35
CA GLY A 13 -8.34 -2.71 0.11
C GLY A 13 -9.81 -2.32 0.35
N PRO A 14 -10.19 -1.03 0.26
CA PRO A 14 -11.49 -0.56 0.76
C PRO A 14 -12.68 -0.90 -0.14
N ASN A 15 -12.45 -1.28 -1.40
CA ASN A 15 -13.46 -1.68 -2.37
C ASN A 15 -13.58 -3.21 -2.51
N SER A 16 -12.72 -3.97 -1.82
CA SER A 16 -12.67 -5.42 -1.78
C SER A 16 -13.02 -5.92 -0.37
N THR A 17 -12.03 -6.31 0.43
CA THR A 17 -12.18 -6.90 1.77
C THR A 17 -12.02 -5.90 2.90
N GLY A 18 -11.30 -4.82 2.66
CA GLY A 18 -10.76 -3.93 3.67
C GLY A 18 -11.77 -3.02 4.39
N VAL A 19 -11.22 -2.25 5.33
CA VAL A 19 -11.98 -1.30 6.14
C VAL A 19 -12.63 -0.25 5.23
N PRO A 20 -13.97 -0.10 5.26
CA PRO A 20 -14.65 0.86 4.41
C PRO A 20 -14.17 2.29 4.65
N LEU A 21 -14.05 3.08 3.57
CA LEU A 21 -13.63 4.49 3.66
C LEU A 21 -14.61 5.42 4.41
N THR A 22 -15.79 4.93 4.80
CA THR A 22 -16.65 5.60 5.78
C THR A 22 -15.99 5.72 7.15
N LYS A 23 -14.97 4.88 7.42
CA LYS A 23 -14.10 4.88 8.59
C LYS A 23 -12.65 5.23 8.19
N PRO A 24 -12.39 6.49 7.77
CA PRO A 24 -11.13 6.85 7.11
C PRO A 24 -9.91 6.74 8.02
N MET A 25 -10.08 6.97 9.33
CA MET A 25 -8.98 6.86 10.29
C MET A 25 -8.56 5.40 10.46
N GLU A 26 -9.54 4.50 10.58
CA GLU A 26 -9.34 3.07 10.76
C GLU A 26 -8.71 2.43 9.51
N ALA A 27 -9.09 2.88 8.31
CA ALA A 27 -8.44 2.50 7.06
C ALA A 27 -6.97 2.99 7.01
N MET A 28 -6.73 4.27 7.31
CA MET A 28 -5.36 4.80 7.35
C MET A 28 -4.49 4.18 8.44
N LYS A 29 -5.09 3.71 9.54
CA LYS A 29 -4.38 2.95 10.58
C LYS A 29 -3.85 1.62 10.05
N GLN A 30 -4.60 0.90 9.20
CA GLN A 30 -4.08 -0.33 8.59
C GLN A 30 -2.84 -0.04 7.73
N ILE A 31 -2.88 1.02 6.93
CA ILE A 31 -1.77 1.47 6.07
C ILE A 31 -0.55 1.88 6.89
N TYR A 32 -0.77 2.61 8.00
CA TYR A 32 0.28 2.97 8.95
C TYR A 32 0.93 1.73 9.58
N ASP A 33 0.12 0.77 10.03
CA ASP A 33 0.59 -0.49 10.61
C ASP A 33 1.40 -1.30 9.58
N ILE A 34 0.94 -1.38 8.32
CA ILE A 34 1.66 -2.04 7.22
C ILE A 34 3.05 -1.45 7.05
N ALA A 35 3.17 -0.12 6.94
CA ALA A 35 4.45 0.54 6.77
C ALA A 35 5.39 0.29 7.97
N GLY A 36 4.86 0.39 9.19
CA GLY A 36 5.64 0.12 10.39
C GLY A 36 6.05 -1.35 10.54
N ILE A 37 5.30 -2.30 9.98
CA ILE A 37 5.72 -3.71 9.93
C ILE A 37 6.79 -3.88 8.85
N PHE A 38 6.58 -3.32 7.66
CA PHE A 38 7.51 -3.38 6.53
C PHE A 38 8.93 -2.97 6.93
N ASP A 39 9.08 -1.87 7.68
CA ASP A 39 10.39 -1.35 8.11
C ASP A 39 11.17 -2.29 9.06
N ARG A 40 10.53 -3.35 9.54
CA ARG A 40 11.11 -4.35 10.46
C ARG A 40 11.10 -5.76 9.87
N LEU A 41 10.64 -5.94 8.63
CA LEU A 41 10.61 -7.24 7.97
C LEU A 41 11.96 -7.56 7.36
N GLU A 42 12.41 -8.80 7.57
CA GLU A 42 13.56 -9.37 6.87
C GLU A 42 13.15 -10.04 5.55
N SER A 43 11.92 -10.59 5.49
CA SER A 43 11.35 -11.24 4.30
C SER A 43 9.83 -11.33 4.39
N LEU A 44 9.18 -11.66 3.28
CA LEU A 44 7.75 -11.96 3.19
C LEU A 44 7.42 -13.44 3.44
N LYS A 45 8.38 -14.24 3.94
CA LYS A 45 8.17 -15.65 4.24
C LYS A 45 6.96 -15.85 5.16
N GLY A 46 6.01 -16.68 4.72
CA GLY A 46 4.76 -16.95 5.44
C GLY A 46 3.73 -15.82 5.48
N VAL A 47 4.00 -14.66 4.84
CA VAL A 47 3.01 -13.59 4.68
C VAL A 47 1.93 -14.03 3.71
N LYS A 48 2.29 -14.65 2.57
CA LYS A 48 1.37 -15.07 1.52
C LYS A 48 0.36 -16.10 2.01
N GLU A 49 0.83 -17.14 2.69
CA GLU A 49 -0.02 -18.20 3.23
C GLU A 49 -1.05 -17.65 4.22
N ASN A 50 -0.61 -16.75 5.10
CA ASN A 50 -1.50 -16.12 6.05
C ASN A 50 -2.46 -15.14 5.37
N PHE A 51 -1.97 -14.33 4.43
CA PHE A 51 -2.81 -13.45 3.61
C PHE A 51 -3.92 -14.24 2.93
N MET A 52 -3.60 -15.34 2.24
CA MET A 52 -4.58 -16.17 1.54
C MET A 52 -5.62 -16.75 2.51
N LYS A 53 -5.18 -17.25 3.67
CA LYS A 53 -6.09 -17.80 4.68
C LYS A 53 -7.10 -16.77 5.19
N VAL A 54 -6.67 -15.54 5.45
CA VAL A 54 -7.57 -14.45 5.89
C VAL A 54 -8.44 -13.98 4.74
N ALA A 55 -7.84 -13.76 3.56
CA ALA A 55 -8.51 -13.27 2.36
C ALA A 55 -9.66 -14.17 1.92
N GLN A 56 -9.50 -15.50 1.97
CA GLN A 56 -10.57 -16.45 1.62
C GLN A 56 -11.86 -16.19 2.40
N THR A 57 -11.74 -15.94 3.71
CA THR A 57 -12.90 -15.71 4.58
C THR A 57 -13.55 -14.36 4.27
N GLU A 58 -12.73 -13.32 4.10
CA GLU A 58 -13.21 -11.96 3.82
C GLU A 58 -13.82 -11.82 2.40
N LEU A 59 -13.24 -12.48 1.39
CA LEU A 59 -13.75 -12.47 0.01
C LEU A 59 -15.17 -13.03 -0.05
N VAL A 60 -15.42 -14.18 0.59
CA VAL A 60 -16.76 -14.79 0.65
C VAL A 60 -17.73 -13.88 1.36
N TYR A 61 -17.33 -13.27 2.49
CA TYR A 61 -18.16 -12.31 3.22
C TYR A 61 -18.57 -11.10 2.35
N ARG A 62 -17.71 -10.72 1.40
CA ARG A 62 -17.93 -9.60 0.46
C ARG A 62 -18.58 -10.01 -0.86
N GLY A 63 -18.89 -11.29 -1.05
CA GLY A 63 -19.57 -11.81 -2.24
C GLY A 63 -18.65 -12.12 -3.43
N PHE A 64 -17.33 -12.18 -3.21
CA PHE A 64 -16.35 -12.67 -4.19
C PHE A 64 -16.13 -14.19 -4.03
N LYS A 65 -15.50 -14.83 -5.01
CA LYS A 65 -15.04 -16.22 -4.86
C LYS A 65 -13.79 -16.30 -3.99
N THR A 66 -13.56 -17.47 -3.40
CA THR A 66 -12.47 -17.75 -2.46
C THR A 66 -11.07 -17.58 -3.06
N GLU A 67 -10.92 -17.69 -4.38
CA GLU A 67 -9.64 -17.62 -5.08
C GLU A 67 -9.37 -16.25 -5.76
N GLU A 68 -10.30 -15.29 -5.67
CA GLU A 68 -10.19 -13.98 -6.31
C GLU A 68 -9.28 -12.99 -5.54
N TYR A 69 -8.09 -13.44 -5.12
CA TYR A 69 -7.12 -12.61 -4.39
C TYR A 69 -6.69 -11.36 -5.14
N GLU A 70 -6.67 -11.45 -6.47
CA GLU A 70 -6.32 -10.38 -7.40
C GLU A 70 -7.19 -9.14 -7.21
N VAL A 71 -8.43 -9.31 -6.75
CA VAL A 71 -9.33 -8.18 -6.44
C VAL A 71 -8.80 -7.35 -5.27
N ILE A 72 -8.16 -7.99 -4.29
CA ILE A 72 -7.56 -7.30 -3.13
C ILE A 72 -6.27 -6.60 -3.55
N TYR A 73 -5.43 -7.26 -4.34
CA TYR A 73 -4.18 -6.69 -4.84
C TYR A 73 -4.43 -5.43 -5.68
N ASN A 74 -5.32 -5.52 -6.67
CA ASN A 74 -5.69 -4.38 -7.51
C ASN A 74 -6.30 -3.24 -6.69
N ASP A 75 -7.18 -3.53 -5.73
CA ASP A 75 -7.78 -2.49 -4.90
C ASP A 75 -6.75 -1.77 -4.02
N ILE A 76 -5.76 -2.48 -3.48
CA ILE A 76 -4.63 -1.88 -2.76
C ILE A 76 -3.82 -0.99 -3.71
N VAL A 77 -3.43 -1.50 -4.89
CA VAL A 77 -2.61 -0.77 -5.85
C VAL A 77 -3.34 0.46 -6.40
N ASP A 78 -4.60 0.33 -6.81
CA ASP A 78 -5.40 1.43 -7.37
C ASP A 78 -5.66 2.52 -6.33
N THR A 79 -6.02 2.13 -5.11
CA THR A 79 -6.25 3.06 -4.01
C THR A 79 -4.95 3.80 -3.64
N SER A 80 -3.84 3.07 -3.58
CA SER A 80 -2.50 3.63 -3.31
C SER A 80 -2.04 4.59 -4.41
N HIS A 81 -2.21 4.18 -5.67
CA HIS A 81 -1.84 4.97 -6.83
C HIS A 81 -2.62 6.28 -6.84
N ASN A 82 -3.94 6.22 -6.69
CA ASN A 82 -4.79 7.40 -6.62
C ASN A 82 -4.36 8.36 -5.50
N PHE A 83 -3.94 7.83 -4.35
CA PHE A 83 -3.41 8.64 -3.25
C PHE A 83 -2.12 9.37 -3.63
N CYS A 84 -1.16 8.66 -4.23
CA CYS A 84 0.13 9.22 -4.65
C CYS A 84 0.02 10.24 -5.80
N VAL A 85 -1.02 10.15 -6.64
CA VAL A 85 -1.29 11.13 -7.70
C VAL A 85 -2.30 12.21 -7.28
N TYR A 86 -2.46 12.43 -5.97
CA TYR A 86 -3.26 13.52 -5.40
C TYR A 86 -4.73 13.49 -5.84
N GLY A 87 -5.32 12.31 -5.97
CA GLY A 87 -6.72 12.14 -6.33
C GLY A 87 -7.02 12.40 -7.81
N ARG A 88 -6.02 12.38 -8.70
CA ARG A 88 -6.23 12.56 -10.14
C ARG A 88 -7.24 11.56 -10.71
N LEU A 89 -7.29 10.33 -10.20
CA LEU A 89 -8.21 9.28 -10.65
C LEU A 89 -9.55 9.38 -9.94
N ASN A 90 -9.53 9.63 -8.63
CA ASN A 90 -10.72 9.78 -7.80
C ASN A 90 -10.48 10.77 -6.65
N LYS A 91 -10.92 12.01 -6.86
CA LYS A 91 -10.77 13.13 -5.90
C LYS A 91 -11.49 12.86 -4.58
N LYS A 92 -12.64 12.19 -4.60
CA LYS A 92 -13.45 11.91 -3.40
C LYS A 92 -12.72 10.93 -2.50
N THR A 93 -12.25 9.82 -3.05
CA THR A 93 -11.45 8.81 -2.32
C THR A 93 -10.21 9.44 -1.71
N PHE A 94 -9.48 10.24 -2.49
CA PHE A 94 -8.29 10.95 -1.99
C PHE A 94 -8.62 11.88 -0.81
N ALA A 95 -9.66 12.70 -0.93
CA ALA A 95 -10.07 13.62 0.15
C ALA A 95 -10.44 12.86 1.44
N ILE A 96 -11.12 11.71 1.32
CA ILE A 96 -11.49 10.87 2.45
C ILE A 96 -10.24 10.26 3.12
N MET A 97 -9.33 9.65 2.36
CA MET A 97 -8.08 9.11 2.90
C MET A 97 -7.22 10.19 3.57
N ARG A 98 -7.09 11.36 2.93
CA ARG A 98 -6.37 12.51 3.48
C ARG A 98 -6.97 13.00 4.80
N SER A 99 -8.30 12.94 4.94
CA SER A 99 -8.96 13.21 6.22
C SER A 99 -8.61 12.18 7.30
N GLY A 100 -8.47 10.90 6.90
CA GLY A 100 -7.99 9.82 7.76
C GLY A 100 -6.58 10.06 8.28
N VAL A 101 -5.66 10.50 7.40
CA VAL A 101 -4.28 10.88 7.76
C VAL A 101 -4.29 11.96 8.84
N SER A 102 -5.10 13.01 8.65
CA SER A 102 -5.20 14.10 9.63
C SER A 102 -5.73 13.61 10.98
N ARG A 103 -6.72 12.72 11.00
CA ARG A 103 -7.34 12.20 12.23
C ARG A 103 -6.41 11.24 12.98
N LEU A 104 -5.66 10.41 12.25
CA LEU A 104 -4.80 9.38 12.81
C LEU A 104 -3.70 9.96 13.72
N ASN A 105 -3.21 11.18 13.43
CA ASN A 105 -2.19 11.85 14.24
C ASN A 105 -2.58 12.02 15.73
N ASN A 106 -3.86 11.98 16.07
CA ASN A 106 -4.32 12.05 17.48
C ASN A 106 -4.19 10.71 18.23
N PHE A 107 -3.87 9.62 17.53
CA PHE A 107 -3.92 8.25 18.05
C PHE A 107 -2.61 7.49 17.91
N ILE A 108 -1.59 8.10 17.29
CA ILE A 108 -0.28 7.50 17.10
C ILE A 108 0.75 8.23 17.96
N TYR A 109 1.76 7.49 18.41
CA TYR A 109 2.91 8.02 19.13
C TYR A 109 4.10 8.12 18.18
N GLY A 110 4.90 9.18 18.29
CA GLY A 110 6.08 9.42 17.47
C GLY A 110 5.90 10.55 16.46
N ASP A 111 6.62 10.45 15.33
CA ASP A 111 6.60 11.47 14.29
C ASP A 111 5.22 11.59 13.63
N ARG A 112 4.90 12.82 13.21
CA ARG A 112 3.60 13.09 12.59
C ARG A 112 3.47 12.32 11.29
N PHE A 113 2.43 11.49 11.19
CA PHE A 113 2.03 10.84 9.96
C PHE A 113 1.31 11.85 9.06
N ARG A 114 2.09 12.52 8.20
CA ARG A 114 1.57 13.50 7.23
C ARG A 114 1.47 12.85 5.85
N GLU A 115 1.02 13.64 4.89
CA GLU A 115 0.83 13.18 3.52
C GLU A 115 2.08 12.53 2.88
N PRO A 116 3.31 13.04 3.07
CA PRO A 116 4.50 12.35 2.55
C PRO A 116 4.72 10.96 3.17
N GLN A 117 4.50 10.81 4.49
CA GLN A 117 4.58 9.51 5.16
C GLN A 117 3.46 8.57 4.69
N ALA A 118 2.26 9.10 4.46
CA ALA A 118 1.16 8.33 3.91
C ALA A 118 1.44 7.86 2.47
N GLN A 119 2.05 8.70 1.63
CA GLN A 119 2.50 8.31 0.28
C GLN A 119 3.53 7.16 0.33
N ILE A 120 4.50 7.22 1.26
CA ILE A 120 5.46 6.13 1.46
C ILE A 120 4.73 4.86 1.91
N ALA A 121 3.80 4.98 2.86
CA ALA A 121 3.10 3.83 3.41
C ALA A 121 2.24 3.09 2.38
N VAL A 122 1.50 3.82 1.53
CA VAL A 122 0.71 3.21 0.45
C VAL A 122 1.61 2.63 -0.65
N ALA A 123 2.77 3.25 -0.93
CA ALA A 123 3.75 2.71 -1.87
C ALA A 123 4.37 1.40 -1.37
N LYS A 124 4.73 1.31 -0.08
CA LYS A 124 5.17 0.07 0.57
C LYS A 124 4.10 -1.02 0.48
N ALA A 125 2.84 -0.71 0.75
CA ALA A 125 1.74 -1.66 0.61
C ALA A 125 1.62 -2.21 -0.81
N SER A 126 1.71 -1.32 -1.82
CA SER A 126 1.69 -1.70 -3.25
C SER A 126 2.87 -2.61 -3.61
N TYR A 127 4.06 -2.29 -3.11
CA TYR A 127 5.24 -3.11 -3.32
C TYR A 127 5.10 -4.51 -2.72
N ILE A 128 4.62 -4.61 -1.48
CA ILE A 128 4.38 -5.89 -0.82
C ILE A 128 3.43 -6.75 -1.64
N VAL A 129 2.27 -6.22 -2.07
CA VAL A 129 1.31 -7.04 -2.82
C VAL A 129 1.85 -7.48 -4.17
N SER A 130 2.64 -6.67 -4.87
CA SER A 130 3.31 -7.09 -6.11
C SER A 130 4.28 -8.25 -5.88
N LYS A 131 5.00 -8.27 -4.75
CA LYS A 131 5.89 -9.38 -4.40
C LYS A 131 5.09 -10.64 -4.05
N LEU A 132 3.98 -10.51 -3.33
CA LEU A 132 3.10 -11.65 -3.03
C LEU A 132 2.48 -12.25 -4.29
N GLU A 133 2.07 -11.41 -5.24
CA GLU A 133 1.54 -11.81 -6.54
C GLU A 133 2.58 -12.61 -7.34
N LYS A 134 3.83 -12.12 -7.40
CA LYS A 134 4.97 -12.79 -8.05
C LYS A 134 5.56 -13.99 -7.28
N ASP A 135 5.03 -14.30 -6.10
CA ASP A 135 5.55 -15.36 -5.19
C ASP A 135 7.00 -15.11 -4.73
N GLU A 136 7.38 -13.83 -4.57
CA GLU A 136 8.71 -13.42 -4.14
C GLU A 136 8.75 -13.12 -2.64
N GLU A 137 9.68 -13.74 -1.92
CA GLU A 137 9.84 -13.53 -0.47
C GLU A 137 10.84 -12.42 -0.12
N SER A 138 11.75 -12.08 -1.03
CA SER A 138 12.80 -11.09 -0.80
C SER A 138 12.30 -9.66 -0.97
N LEU A 139 12.69 -8.79 -0.04
CA LEU A 139 12.40 -7.36 -0.07
C LEU A 139 13.67 -6.56 -0.36
N GLU A 140 13.64 -5.75 -1.40
CA GLU A 140 14.60 -4.65 -1.56
C GLU A 140 14.11 -3.42 -0.78
N LEU A 141 14.93 -2.95 0.16
CA LEU A 141 14.64 -1.77 0.97
C LEU A 141 15.23 -0.51 0.31
N PHE A 142 14.50 0.59 0.45
CA PHE A 142 14.99 1.88 -0.02
C PHE A 142 16.29 2.28 0.69
N ASN A 143 17.32 2.58 -0.10
CA ASN A 143 18.54 3.22 0.37
C ASN A 143 18.61 4.65 -0.21
N PRO A 144 18.70 5.70 0.63
CA PRO A 144 18.83 7.09 0.20
C PRO A 144 20.00 7.39 -0.75
N GLU A 145 21.02 6.54 -0.76
CA GLU A 145 22.21 6.70 -1.62
C GLU A 145 22.03 6.15 -3.04
N VAL A 146 20.91 5.45 -3.33
CA VAL A 146 20.64 4.91 -4.67
C VAL A 146 20.46 6.05 -5.66
N ASP A 147 21.28 6.05 -6.71
CA ASP A 147 21.11 6.97 -7.83
C ASP A 147 19.93 6.54 -8.70
N MET A 148 18.81 7.24 -8.51
CA MET A 148 17.59 7.04 -9.28
C MET A 148 17.43 8.07 -10.41
N LYS A 149 18.47 8.84 -10.78
CA LYS A 149 18.34 9.95 -11.74
C LYS A 149 17.66 9.53 -13.05
N ASP A 150 18.08 8.40 -13.60
CA ASP A 150 17.59 7.89 -14.89
C ASP A 150 16.36 6.98 -14.79
N TRP A 151 15.87 6.69 -13.58
CA TRP A 151 14.69 5.85 -13.38
C TRP A 151 13.42 6.56 -13.89
N ILE A 152 12.65 5.89 -14.74
CA ILE A 152 11.41 6.44 -15.30
C ILE A 152 10.34 5.35 -15.28
N ILE A 153 9.18 5.67 -14.70
CA ILE A 153 7.97 4.85 -14.84
C ILE A 153 7.37 5.17 -16.21
N SER A 154 7.59 4.30 -17.19
CA SER A 154 7.18 4.49 -18.59
C SER A 154 5.74 4.11 -18.88
N ASP A 155 5.12 3.26 -18.05
CA ASP A 155 3.71 2.91 -18.18
C ASP A 155 2.86 4.18 -18.10
N HIS A 156 2.06 4.43 -19.14
CA HIS A 156 1.23 5.62 -19.24
C HIS A 156 0.25 5.76 -18.07
N ASN A 157 -0.30 4.64 -17.59
CA ASN A 157 -1.26 4.61 -16.49
C ASN A 157 -0.62 5.13 -15.20
N TYR A 158 0.66 4.83 -15.00
CA TYR A 158 1.40 5.14 -13.77
C TYR A 158 2.39 6.29 -13.91
N SER A 159 2.60 6.82 -15.11
CA SER A 159 3.59 7.86 -15.44
C SER A 159 3.49 9.12 -14.58
N ALA A 160 2.31 9.41 -14.02
CA ALA A 160 2.08 10.52 -13.09
C ALA A 160 2.87 10.38 -11.78
N LEU A 161 3.21 9.16 -11.37
CA LEU A 161 4.02 8.85 -10.18
C LEU A 161 5.46 9.35 -10.31
N ASN A 162 5.97 9.61 -11.52
CA ASN A 162 7.29 10.25 -11.72
C ASN A 162 7.40 11.61 -11.00
N LYS A 163 6.28 12.27 -10.67
CA LYS A 163 6.27 13.50 -9.87
C LYS A 163 6.79 13.30 -8.44
N LEU A 164 6.69 12.08 -7.88
CA LEU A 164 7.21 11.73 -6.56
C LEU A 164 8.72 11.93 -6.48
N LYS A 165 9.49 11.72 -7.57
CA LYS A 165 10.94 11.96 -7.61
C LYS A 165 11.36 13.35 -7.11
N LYS A 166 10.47 14.35 -7.21
CA LYS A 166 10.77 15.73 -6.81
C LYS A 166 10.67 15.98 -5.30
N HIS A 167 9.89 15.19 -4.56
CA HIS A 167 9.52 15.52 -3.18
C HIS A 167 9.38 14.31 -2.25
N ASN A 168 9.39 13.09 -2.78
CA ASN A 168 9.23 11.86 -2.03
C ASN A 168 9.93 10.69 -2.75
N LEU A 169 11.26 10.63 -2.62
CA LEU A 169 12.11 9.65 -3.30
C LEU A 169 11.82 8.22 -2.86
N GLU A 170 11.53 8.00 -1.58
CA GLU A 170 11.22 6.66 -1.05
C GLU A 170 9.90 6.12 -1.64
N ALA A 171 8.84 6.94 -1.69
CA ALA A 171 7.60 6.53 -2.34
C ALA A 171 7.81 6.23 -3.83
N PHE A 172 8.62 7.06 -4.52
CA PHE A 172 8.97 6.81 -5.92
C PHE A 172 9.71 5.48 -6.09
N TYR A 173 10.70 5.19 -5.25
CA TYR A 173 11.47 3.96 -5.28
C TYR A 173 10.58 2.73 -5.24
N TYR A 174 9.65 2.65 -4.26
CA TYR A 174 8.76 1.49 -4.14
C TYR A 174 7.76 1.39 -5.29
N TRP A 175 7.27 2.51 -5.82
CA TRP A 175 6.44 2.48 -7.03
C TRP A 175 7.20 2.00 -8.26
N TYR A 176 8.44 2.44 -8.44
CA TYR A 176 9.29 1.95 -9.52
C TYR A 176 9.50 0.44 -9.40
N LYS A 177 9.82 -0.05 -8.20
CA LYS A 177 10.00 -1.48 -7.91
C LYS A 177 8.72 -2.32 -8.05
N THR A 178 7.56 -1.74 -7.74
CA THR A 178 6.25 -2.39 -7.93
C THR A 178 5.95 -2.63 -9.42
N LEU A 179 6.37 -1.69 -10.28
CA LEU A 179 6.10 -1.69 -11.72
C LEU A 179 7.26 -2.23 -12.57
N GLU A 180 8.39 -2.58 -11.94
CA GLU A 180 9.51 -3.26 -12.56
C GLU A 180 9.08 -4.70 -12.88
N ALA A 181 9.25 -5.10 -14.14
CA ALA A 181 8.89 -6.43 -14.62
C ALA A 181 9.85 -7.48 -14.07
#